data_AF-A0A3D3LYP4-F1
#
_entry.id   AF-A0A3D3LYP4-F1
#
_cell.length_a   1.000
_cell.length_b   1.000
_cell.length_c   1.000
_cell.angle_alpha   90.00
_cell.angle_beta   90.00
_cell.angle_gamma   90.00
#
_symmetry.space_group_name_H-M   'P 1'
#
loop_
_entity.id
_entity.type
_entity.pdbx_description
1 polymer ?
#
loop_
_entity_poly.entity_id
_entity_poly.type
_entity_poly.pdbx_seq_one_letter_code
_entity_poly.pdbx_strand_id
1 'polypeptide(L)'
;MESYVANAHNDQGIINPSADALIKKAESKYALVIFGARRARQINAYYSQLHENLYDHVGPLVDSEPNEKSLSVAMREINEGLIEARHVTDGKFDQNGTLIHDDEPSAFLGADFYIDEPFVEYVDSEDAEQA
;
A
#
# COMPACT_ATOMS: atom_id res chain seq x y z
N MET A 1 -32.82 -14.46 -36.18
CA MET A 1 -31.46 -14.18 -35.64
C MET A 1 -31.65 -13.79 -34.19
N GLU A 2 -31.80 -14.79 -33.31
CA GLU A 2 -31.91 -14.55 -31.87
C GLU A 2 -30.59 -13.97 -31.38
N SER A 3 -30.67 -12.80 -30.75
CA SER A 3 -29.56 -12.15 -30.10
C SER A 3 -29.03 -13.05 -29.00
N TYR A 4 -27.76 -13.44 -29.12
CA TYR A 4 -27.00 -14.11 -28.08
C TYR A 4 -26.81 -13.13 -26.93
N VAL A 5 -27.77 -13.05 -26.02
CA VAL A 5 -27.60 -12.33 -24.77
C VAL A 5 -26.63 -13.19 -23.97
N ALA A 6 -25.35 -12.79 -23.94
CA ALA A 6 -24.39 -13.35 -23.02
C ALA A 6 -25.06 -13.33 -21.64
N ASN A 7 -25.14 -14.50 -20.99
CA ASN A 7 -25.65 -14.62 -19.64
C ASN A 7 -24.80 -13.73 -18.74
N ALA A 8 -25.19 -12.47 -18.58
CA ALA A 8 -24.78 -11.64 -17.48
C ALA A 8 -25.44 -12.29 -16.27
N HIS A 9 -24.70 -13.21 -15.63
CA HIS A 9 -25.07 -13.65 -14.30
C HIS A 9 -25.27 -12.37 -13.49
N ASN A 10 -26.48 -12.20 -12.96
CA ASN A 10 -26.83 -11.06 -12.13
C ASN A 10 -26.10 -11.29 -10.79
N ASP A 11 -24.79 -11.05 -10.81
CA ASP A 11 -23.89 -11.35 -9.71
C ASP A 11 -24.21 -10.35 -8.60
N GLN A 12 -25.00 -10.81 -7.62
CA GLN A 12 -25.45 -10.02 -6.49
C GLN A 12 -24.66 -10.45 -5.24
N GLY A 13 -24.25 -9.47 -4.44
CA GLY A 13 -23.53 -9.71 -3.19
C GLY A 13 -22.09 -10.20 -3.39
N ILE A 14 -21.66 -11.19 -2.59
CA ILE A 14 -20.25 -11.58 -2.44
C ILE A 14 -19.59 -12.13 -3.72
N ILE A 15 -20.38 -12.58 -4.70
CA ILE A 15 -19.87 -13.10 -5.97
C ILE A 15 -19.58 -12.01 -6.99
N ASN A 16 -19.85 -10.75 -6.67
CA ASN A 16 -19.53 -9.59 -7.48
C ASN A 16 -18.46 -8.75 -6.79
N PRO A 17 -17.29 -8.52 -7.41
CA PRO A 17 -16.86 -9.01 -8.73
C PRO A 17 -16.58 -10.53 -8.77
N SER A 18 -16.68 -11.13 -9.96
CA SER A 18 -16.51 -12.58 -10.12
C SER A 18 -15.08 -13.04 -9.78
N ALA A 19 -14.98 -14.21 -9.16
CA ALA A 19 -13.69 -14.76 -8.73
C ALA A 19 -12.70 -14.94 -9.90
N ASP A 20 -13.20 -15.36 -11.06
CA ASP A 20 -12.37 -15.52 -12.26
C ASP A 20 -11.82 -14.20 -12.79
N ALA A 21 -12.58 -13.10 -12.65
CA ALA A 21 -12.09 -11.76 -13.01
C ALA A 21 -10.99 -11.31 -12.06
N LEU A 22 -11.17 -11.51 -10.75
CA LEU A 22 -10.19 -11.16 -9.74
C LEU A 22 -8.89 -11.96 -9.84
N ILE A 23 -8.98 -13.27 -10.09
CA ILE A 23 -7.80 -14.13 -10.20
C ILE A 23 -6.90 -13.69 -11.37
N LYS A 24 -7.47 -13.14 -12.44
CA LYS A 24 -6.70 -12.59 -13.58
C LYS A 24 -5.93 -11.31 -13.24
N LYS A 25 -6.27 -10.63 -12.13
CA LYS A 25 -5.64 -9.37 -11.69
C LYS A 25 -4.46 -9.57 -10.74
N ALA A 26 -4.20 -10.81 -10.31
CA ALA A 26 -3.13 -11.14 -9.37
C ALA A 26 -2.29 -12.31 -9.88
N GLU A 27 -1.07 -12.44 -9.37
CA GLU A 27 -0.13 -13.50 -9.77
C GLU A 27 -0.60 -14.90 -9.33
N SER A 28 -1.31 -14.97 -8.20
CA SER A 28 -1.83 -16.22 -7.65
C SER A 28 -3.07 -15.98 -6.77
N LYS A 29 -3.82 -17.04 -6.46
CA LYS A 29 -4.96 -16.98 -5.54
C LYS A 29 -4.57 -16.44 -4.16
N TYR A 30 -3.40 -16.82 -3.66
CA TYR A 30 -2.88 -16.36 -2.36
C TYR A 30 -2.43 -14.91 -2.41
N ALA A 31 -1.80 -14.50 -3.51
CA ALA A 31 -1.42 -13.11 -3.73
C ALA A 31 -2.66 -12.20 -3.75
N LEU A 32 -3.75 -12.63 -4.40
CA LEU A 32 -5.02 -11.88 -4.39
C LEU A 32 -5.57 -11.67 -2.98
N VAL A 33 -5.52 -12.69 -2.11
CA VAL A 33 -6.00 -12.59 -0.72
C VAL A 33 -5.19 -11.54 0.04
N ILE A 34 -3.86 -11.58 -0.07
CA ILE A 34 -2.98 -10.61 0.61
C ILE A 34 -3.22 -9.20 0.05
N PHE A 35 -3.33 -9.07 -1.28
CA PHE A 35 -3.54 -7.80 -1.96
C PHE A 35 -4.84 -7.12 -1.50
N GLY A 36 -5.96 -7.84 -1.58
CA GLY A 36 -7.25 -7.34 -1.13
C GLY A 36 -7.29 -7.06 0.37
N ALA A 37 -6.69 -7.93 1.20
CA ALA A 37 -6.67 -7.73 2.65
C ALA A 37 -5.87 -6.49 3.07
N ARG A 38 -4.70 -6.25 2.47
CA ARG A 38 -3.88 -5.06 2.75
C ARG A 38 -4.62 -3.78 2.35
N ARG A 39 -5.21 -3.77 1.15
CA ARG A 39 -5.99 -2.62 0.69
C ARG A 39 -7.23 -2.37 1.57
N ALA A 40 -7.93 -3.42 1.97
CA ALA A 40 -9.08 -3.30 2.87
C ALA A 40 -8.71 -2.69 4.23
N ARG A 41 -7.54 -3.05 4.79
CA ARG A 41 -7.02 -2.44 6.02
C ARG A 41 -6.74 -0.95 5.83
N GLN A 42 -6.14 -0.55 4.71
CA GLN A 42 -5.90 0.86 4.39
C GLN A 42 -7.21 1.67 4.31
N ILE A 43 -8.23 1.13 3.62
CA ILE A 43 -9.56 1.77 3.54
C ILE A 43 -10.21 1.86 4.92
N ASN A 44 -10.10 0.82 5.75
CA ASN A 44 -10.66 0.82 7.10
C ASN A 44 -9.95 1.83 8.02
N ALA A 45 -8.63 1.95 7.91
CA ALA A 45 -7.86 2.95 8.64
C ALA A 45 -8.26 4.36 8.23
N TYR A 46 -8.45 4.61 6.91
CA TYR A 46 -8.98 5.88 6.40
C TYR A 46 -10.34 6.24 7.04
N TYR A 47 -11.29 5.30 7.10
CA TYR A 47 -12.58 5.57 7.73
C TYR A 47 -12.48 5.85 9.23
N SER A 48 -11.52 5.23 9.92
CA SER A 48 -11.30 5.44 11.36
C SER A 48 -10.66 6.80 11.64
N GLN A 49 -9.75 7.25 10.78
CA GLN A 49 -9.00 8.51 10.92
C GLN A 49 -9.74 9.75 10.40
N LEU A 50 -10.88 9.57 9.72
CA LEU A 50 -11.64 10.68 9.11
C LEU A 50 -12.06 11.76 10.13
N HIS A 51 -12.18 11.39 11.40
CA HIS A 51 -12.51 12.31 12.50
C HIS A 51 -11.28 12.92 13.19
N GLU A 52 -10.10 12.34 12.98
CA GLU A 52 -8.85 12.70 13.68
C GLU A 52 -7.96 13.67 12.88
N ASN A 53 -8.41 14.10 11.67
CA ASN A 53 -7.67 15.02 10.76
C ASN A 53 -6.25 14.54 10.38
N LEU A 54 -6.00 13.23 10.47
CA LEU A 54 -4.74 12.61 10.09
C LEU A 54 -4.93 11.89 8.75
N TYR A 55 -4.25 12.33 7.69
CA TYR A 55 -4.45 11.86 6.31
C TYR A 55 -3.37 10.88 5.86
N ASP A 56 -3.06 9.90 6.69
CA ASP A 56 -2.00 8.92 6.39
C ASP A 56 -2.45 7.84 5.39
N HIS A 57 -3.77 7.62 5.27
CA HIS A 57 -4.34 6.52 4.47
C HIS A 57 -5.21 7.06 3.32
N VAL A 58 -5.11 6.40 2.17
CA VAL A 58 -5.92 6.72 0.99
C VAL A 58 -7.27 6.02 1.08
N GLY A 59 -8.35 6.80 0.97
CA GLY A 59 -9.72 6.31 0.98
C GLY A 59 -10.13 5.49 -0.26
N PRO A 60 -11.41 5.10 -0.36
CA PRO A 60 -11.96 4.40 -1.52
C PRO A 60 -11.66 5.11 -2.85
N LEU A 61 -11.26 4.36 -3.87
CA LEU A 61 -11.03 4.85 -5.23
C LEU A 61 -12.22 4.59 -6.15
N VAL A 62 -13.14 3.74 -5.72
CA VAL A 62 -14.44 3.50 -6.36
C VAL A 62 -15.55 4.12 -5.53
N ASP A 63 -16.68 4.39 -6.16
CA ASP A 63 -17.89 4.81 -5.45
C ASP A 63 -18.30 3.72 -4.45
N SER A 64 -18.34 4.06 -3.17
CA SER A 64 -18.67 3.14 -2.08
C SER A 64 -19.78 3.70 -1.19
N GLU A 65 -20.67 2.83 -0.73
CA GLU A 65 -21.69 3.22 0.24
C GLU A 65 -21.10 3.33 1.66
N PRO A 66 -21.63 4.19 2.55
CA PRO A 66 -21.07 4.42 3.90
C PRO A 66 -20.97 3.17 4.79
N ASN A 67 -21.78 2.14 4.53
CA ASN A 67 -21.85 0.89 5.28
C ASN A 67 -21.23 -0.31 4.52
N GLU A 68 -20.67 -0.07 3.33
CA GLU A 68 -20.01 -1.10 2.55
C GLU A 68 -18.75 -1.60 3.28
N LYS A 69 -18.54 -2.92 3.29
CA LYS A 69 -17.36 -3.48 3.94
C LYS A 69 -16.11 -3.13 3.14
N SER A 70 -15.04 -2.70 3.80
CA SER A 70 -13.78 -2.28 3.16
C SER A 70 -13.20 -3.34 2.22
N LEU A 71 -13.42 -4.62 2.51
CA LEU A 71 -12.98 -5.72 1.64
C LEU A 71 -13.77 -5.77 0.32
N SER A 72 -15.07 -5.46 0.33
CA SER A 72 -15.90 -5.38 -0.88
C SER A 72 -15.38 -4.28 -1.81
N VAL A 73 -15.15 -3.10 -1.25
CA VAL A 73 -14.59 -1.94 -1.96
C VAL A 73 -13.22 -2.29 -2.57
N ALA A 74 -12.33 -2.90 -1.78
CA ALA A 74 -11.01 -3.30 -2.25
C ALA A 74 -11.07 -4.30 -3.43
N MET A 75 -11.99 -5.27 -3.42
CA MET A 75 -12.14 -6.21 -4.53
C MET A 75 -12.62 -5.53 -5.81
N ARG A 76 -13.50 -4.52 -5.70
CA ARG A 76 -13.94 -3.72 -6.84
C ARG A 76 -12.81 -2.88 -7.43
N GLU A 77 -12.01 -2.23 -6.59
CA GLU A 77 -10.83 -1.48 -7.03
C GLU A 77 -9.82 -2.36 -7.79
N ILE A 78 -9.58 -3.59 -7.31
CA ILE A 78 -8.72 -4.57 -7.98
C ILE A 78 -9.32 -4.96 -9.34
N ASN A 79 -10.62 -5.21 -9.39
CA ASN A 79 -11.30 -5.58 -10.63
C ASN A 79 -11.25 -4.47 -11.69
N GLU A 80 -11.45 -3.22 -11.27
CA GLU A 80 -11.34 -2.03 -12.12
C GLU A 80 -9.89 -1.69 -12.50
N GLY A 81 -8.90 -2.26 -11.80
CA GLY A 81 -7.47 -2.04 -12.09
C GLY A 81 -6.97 -0.67 -11.65
N LEU A 82 -7.59 -0.09 -10.61
CA LEU A 82 -7.20 1.20 -10.05
C LEU A 82 -5.95 1.13 -9.16
N ILE A 83 -5.58 -0.09 -8.76
CA ILE A 83 -4.45 -0.36 -7.87
C ILE A 83 -3.58 -1.47 -8.43
N GLU A 84 -2.29 -1.42 -8.12
CA GLU A 84 -1.30 -2.43 -8.50
C GLU A 84 -0.65 -3.04 -7.26
N ALA A 85 -0.35 -4.34 -7.32
CA ALA A 85 0.45 -5.02 -6.33
C ALA A 85 1.87 -5.19 -6.87
N ARG A 86 2.87 -4.79 -6.08
CA ARG A 86 4.28 -5.04 -6.39
C ARG A 86 4.90 -5.92 -5.31
N HIS A 87 5.59 -6.96 -5.75
CA HIS A 87 6.38 -7.80 -4.86
C HIS A 87 7.66 -7.05 -4.47
N VAL A 88 7.86 -6.83 -3.17
CA VAL A 88 9.09 -6.23 -2.65
C VAL A 88 10.04 -7.36 -2.25
N THR A 89 11.18 -7.46 -2.94
CA THR A 89 12.25 -8.39 -2.56
C THR A 89 12.89 -7.92 -1.25
N ASP A 90 13.13 -8.86 -0.33
CA ASP A 90 13.74 -8.61 0.98
C ASP A 90 12.98 -7.65 1.92
N GLY A 91 11.69 -7.40 1.62
CA GLY A 91 10.84 -6.57 2.46
C GLY A 91 10.62 -7.18 3.85
N LYS A 92 10.97 -6.45 4.90
CA LYS A 92 10.58 -6.77 6.27
C LYS A 92 9.17 -6.26 6.51
N PHE A 93 8.37 -6.99 7.27
CA PHE A 93 7.00 -6.59 7.60
C PHE A 93 6.83 -6.54 9.11
N ASP A 94 6.08 -5.55 9.59
CA ASP A 94 5.68 -5.48 10.99
C ASP A 94 4.60 -6.54 11.31
N GLN A 95 4.21 -6.63 12.58
CA GLN A 95 3.12 -7.52 13.01
C GLN A 95 1.75 -7.21 12.38
N ASN A 96 1.59 -6.03 11.79
CA ASN A 96 0.38 -5.57 11.13
C ASN A 96 0.41 -5.82 9.61
N GLY A 97 1.52 -6.33 9.06
CA GLY A 97 1.74 -6.57 7.64
C GLY A 97 2.09 -5.31 6.84
N THR A 98 2.49 -4.23 7.51
CA THR A 98 3.03 -3.02 6.90
C THR A 98 4.48 -3.28 6.50
N LEU A 99 4.90 -2.80 5.32
CA LEU A 99 6.29 -2.90 4.91
C LEU A 99 7.12 -1.97 5.80
N ILE A 100 8.13 -2.52 6.46
CA ILE A 100 9.16 -1.76 7.15
C ILE A 100 10.15 -1.36 6.07
N HIS A 101 10.21 -0.07 5.77
CA HIS A 101 11.31 0.48 4.99
C HIS A 101 12.54 0.50 5.90
N ASP A 102 13.62 -0.15 5.46
CA ASP A 102 14.93 -0.08 6.13
C ASP A 102 15.58 1.31 5.97
N ASP A 103 14.84 2.31 5.48
CA ASP A 103 15.22 3.72 5.58
C ASP A 103 15.21 4.09 7.07
N GLU A 104 16.39 4.02 7.68
CA GLU A 104 16.81 4.57 8.97
C GLU A 104 15.68 5.14 9.88
N PRO A 105 15.47 4.57 11.08
CA PRO A 105 14.51 5.13 12.02
C PRO A 105 15.04 6.46 12.61
N SER A 106 14.12 7.37 12.93
CA SER A 106 14.21 8.38 14.00
C SER A 106 15.12 9.62 13.85
N ALA A 107 14.79 10.56 12.94
CA ALA A 107 15.34 11.92 13.00
C ALA A 107 14.30 13.07 12.99
N PHE A 108 13.00 12.81 13.19
CA PHE A 108 12.00 13.88 13.33
C PHE A 108 11.45 14.07 14.75
N LEU A 109 11.48 13.05 15.62
CA LEU A 109 10.99 13.16 16.99
C LEU A 109 12.03 12.63 17.99
N GLY A 110 12.99 13.50 18.30
CA GLY A 110 13.56 13.67 19.64
C GLY A 110 14.29 12.49 20.27
N ALA A 111 15.60 12.68 20.42
CA ALA A 111 16.52 11.98 21.34
C ALA A 111 16.83 10.53 20.96
N ASP A 112 17.85 10.37 20.10
CA ASP A 112 18.88 9.28 20.10
C ASP A 112 19.79 9.30 18.83
N PHE A 113 19.71 10.35 18.00
CA PHE A 113 20.54 10.53 16.80
C PHE A 113 21.93 11.12 17.12
N TYR A 114 23.01 10.35 16.99
CA TYR A 114 24.36 10.90 16.82
C TYR A 114 24.48 11.45 15.40
N ILE A 115 24.80 12.73 15.28
CA ILE A 115 25.27 13.33 14.04
C ILE A 115 26.66 12.73 13.81
N ASP A 116 26.83 11.86 12.80
CA ASP A 116 28.16 11.67 12.24
C ASP A 116 28.54 13.02 11.62
N GLU A 117 29.48 13.71 12.25
CA GLU A 117 29.97 14.99 11.76
C GLU A 117 30.40 14.86 10.30
N PRO A 118 30.15 15.88 9.44
CA PRO A 118 30.70 15.86 8.11
C PRO A 118 32.23 15.81 8.22
N PHE A 119 32.86 14.82 7.58
CA PHE A 119 34.31 14.71 7.49
C PHE A 119 34.88 15.99 6.84
N VAL A 120 35.31 16.93 7.67
CA VAL A 120 36.13 18.07 7.27
C VAL A 120 37.57 17.63 7.46
N GLU A 121 38.22 17.28 6.35
CA GLU A 121 39.66 17.05 6.33
C GLU A 121 40.36 18.40 6.58
N TYR A 122 40.88 18.57 7.80
CA TYR A 122 41.80 19.66 8.08
C TYR A 122 43.12 19.33 7.37
N VAL A 123 43.40 20.02 6.27
CA VAL A 123 44.75 20.08 5.72
C VAL A 123 45.61 20.82 6.73
N ASP A 124 46.51 20.12 7.40
CA ASP A 124 47.47 20.75 8.32
C ASP A 124 48.27 21.81 7.55
N SER A 125 48.27 23.05 8.06
CA SER A 125 48.96 24.17 7.44
C SER A 125 50.49 24.10 7.52
N GLU A 126 51.06 22.97 7.97
CA GLU A 126 52.51 22.76 8.07
C GLU A 126 53.13 22.07 6.85
N ASP A 127 52.33 21.50 5.93
CA ASP A 127 52.84 20.84 4.71
C ASP A 127 52.92 21.77 3.47
N ALA A 128 52.64 23.06 3.63
CA ALA A 128 52.65 24.04 2.54
C ALA A 128 54.03 24.70 2.26
N GLU A 129 55.11 24.29 2.95
CA GLU A 129 56.42 24.96 2.87
C GLU A 129 57.57 24.09 2.32
N GLN A 130 57.27 23.05 1.53
CA GLN A 130 58.28 22.33 0.74
C GLN A 130 57.85 22.17 -0.73
N ALA A 131 57.84 23.28 -1.46
CA ALA A 131 57.95 23.32 -2.92
C ALA A 131 58.73 24.56 -3.37
#